data_AF-A0A3R8U3V9-F1
#
_entry.id   AF-A0A3R8U3V9-F1
#
_cell.length_a   1.000
_cell.length_b   1.000
_cell.length_c   1.000
_cell.angle_alpha   90.00
_cell.angle_beta   90.00
_cell.angle_gamma   90.00
#
_symmetry.space_group_name_H-M   'P 1'
#
loop_
_entity.id
_entity.type
_entity.pdbx_description
1 polymer ?
#
loop_
_entity_poly.entity_id
_entity_poly.type
_entity_poly.pdbx_seq_one_letter_code
_entity_poly.pdbx_strand_id
1 'polypeptide(L)'
;MIDRTGLMYGGLQKMGPFPLLIALYLQFRNWEWGDWAGAFDVNLVGGLLIFALVLLYVMGWVLIGMRVRLDTYVMLLEASLEEPQP
;
A
#
# COMPACT_ATOMS: atom_id res chain seq x y z
N MET A 1 20.22 12.44 -1.64
CA MET A 1 18.95 12.87 -0.99
C MET A 1 17.97 11.72 -0.73
N ILE A 2 18.42 10.45 -0.79
CA ILE A 2 17.56 9.24 -0.73
C ILE A 2 17.28 8.80 0.72
N ASP A 3 18.08 9.24 1.70
CA ASP A 3 18.09 8.63 3.04
C ASP A 3 16.92 9.02 3.95
N ARG A 4 16.28 10.17 3.73
CA ARG A 4 15.19 10.64 4.62
C ARG A 4 13.83 10.02 4.31
N THR A 5 13.59 9.58 3.08
CA THR A 5 12.27 9.03 2.70
C THR A 5 12.12 7.55 3.10
N GLY A 6 13.24 6.84 3.29
CA GLY A 6 13.25 5.45 3.74
C GLY A 6 12.64 5.22 5.12
N LEU A 7 12.63 6.21 6.01
CA LEU A 7 12.02 6.05 7.34
C LEU A 7 10.48 6.14 7.30
N MET A 8 9.92 7.02 6.46
CA MET A 8 8.46 7.16 6.30
C MET A 8 7.86 6.13 5.34
N TYR A 9 8.55 5.81 4.25
CA TYR A 9 8.05 4.86 3.24
C TYR A 9 8.59 3.45 3.40
N GLY A 10 9.69 3.24 4.14
CA GLY A 10 10.26 1.91 4.35
C GLY A 10 9.33 0.98 5.13
N GLY A 11 8.54 1.51 6.07
CA GLY A 11 7.48 0.73 6.74
C GLY A 11 6.42 0.22 5.76
N LEU A 12 5.94 1.09 4.85
CA LEU A 12 4.93 0.72 3.85
C LEU A 12 5.48 -0.22 2.76
N GLN A 13 6.73 -0.01 2.34
CA GLN A 13 7.40 -0.82 1.32
C GLN A 13 7.76 -2.22 1.84
N LYS A 14 8.15 -2.37 3.11
CA LYS A 14 8.48 -3.66 3.74
C LYS A 14 7.26 -4.42 4.24
N MET A 15 6.21 -3.72 4.69
CA MET A 15 4.99 -4.36 5.17
C MET A 15 4.02 -4.72 4.03
N GLY A 16 4.13 -4.11 2.84
CA GLY A 16 3.30 -4.48 1.69
C GLY A 16 1.80 -4.50 2.04
N PRO A 17 1.01 -5.50 1.59
CA PRO A 17 -0.44 -5.65 1.90
C PRO A 17 -0.78 -6.01 3.33
N PHE A 18 0.20 -6.37 4.16
CA PHE A 18 -0.07 -6.93 5.48
C PHE A 18 -0.91 -6.04 6.40
N PRO A 19 -0.70 -4.71 6.50
CA PRO A 19 -1.50 -3.87 7.38
C PRO A 19 -2.99 -3.86 6.99
N LEU A 20 -3.27 -3.83 5.69
CA LEU A 20 -4.64 -3.91 5.18
C LEU A 20 -5.24 -5.30 5.43
N LEU A 21 -4.48 -6.36 5.19
CA LEU A 21 -4.92 -7.74 5.44
C LEU A 21 -5.20 -7.98 6.93
N ILE A 22 -4.37 -7.46 7.82
CA ILE A 22 -4.55 -7.55 9.28
C ILE A 22 -5.80 -6.77 9.70
N ALA A 23 -5.99 -5.55 9.18
CA ALA A 23 -7.18 -4.76 9.47
C ALA A 23 -8.46 -5.46 9.00
N LEU A 24 -8.47 -6.01 7.77
CA LEU A 24 -9.58 -6.79 7.24
C LEU A 24 -9.81 -8.07 8.04
N TYR A 25 -8.74 -8.79 8.40
CA TYR A 25 -8.84 -9.98 9.23
C TYR A 25 -9.47 -9.66 10.59
N LEU A 26 -9.03 -8.60 11.27
CA LEU A 26 -9.60 -8.18 12.55
C LEU A 26 -11.04 -7.70 12.40
N GLN A 27 -11.38 -7.01 11.31
CA GLN A 27 -12.74 -6.56 11.03
C GLN A 27 -13.71 -7.74 10.88
N PHE A 28 -13.30 -8.78 10.17
CA PHE A 28 -14.13 -9.96 9.89
C PHE A 28 -13.84 -11.14 10.81
N ARG A 29 -13.03 -10.99 11.87
CA ARG A 29 -12.58 -12.12 12.71
C ARG A 29 -13.72 -12.85 13.42
N ASN A 30 -14.78 -12.13 13.75
CA ASN A 30 -15.96 -12.64 14.46
C ASN A 30 -17.15 -12.79 13.51
N TRP A 31 -16.93 -12.61 12.20
CA TRP A 31 -17.98 -12.73 11.21
C TRP A 31 -18.27 -14.21 10.95
N GLU A 32 -19.53 -14.60 11.09
CA GLU A 32 -19.99 -15.95 10.79
C GLU A 32 -20.60 -16.01 9.39
N TRP A 33 -20.28 -17.08 8.67
CA TRP A 33 -20.79 -17.32 7.31
C TRP A 33 -22.31 -17.48 7.35
N GLY A 34 -23.06 -16.49 6.85
CA GLY A 34 -24.53 -16.45 6.91
C GLY A 34 -25.08 -15.19 7.57
N ASP A 35 -24.27 -14.49 8.38
CA ASP A 35 -24.63 -13.20 8.97
C ASP A 35 -24.12 -12.04 8.08
N TRP A 36 -24.67 -11.94 6.87
CA TRP A 36 -24.37 -10.82 5.96
C TRP A 36 -24.83 -9.48 6.52
N ALA A 37 -25.83 -9.48 7.41
CA ALA A 37 -26.26 -8.31 8.14
C ALA A 37 -25.15 -7.86 9.08
N GLY A 38 -24.60 -8.72 9.95
CA GLY A 38 -23.48 -8.39 10.83
C GLY A 38 -22.17 -8.01 10.12
N ALA A 39 -21.92 -8.52 8.90
CA ALA A 39 -20.79 -8.06 8.07
C ALA A 39 -20.93 -6.60 7.61
N PHE A 40 -22.16 -6.12 7.43
CA PHE A 40 -22.47 -4.78 6.91
C PHE A 40 -23.36 -3.96 7.85
N ASP A 41 -23.49 -4.34 9.13
CA ASP A 41 -24.19 -3.62 10.19
C ASP A 41 -23.34 -2.44 10.66
N VAL A 42 -22.87 -1.67 9.69
CA VAL A 42 -22.01 -0.52 9.85
C VAL A 42 -22.87 0.66 9.48
N ASN A 43 -23.05 1.59 10.42
CA ASN A 43 -23.66 2.88 10.18
C ASN A 43 -23.03 3.51 8.91
N LEU A 44 -23.82 4.18 8.07
CA LEU A 44 -23.44 4.75 6.78
C LEU A 44 -22.14 5.58 6.85
N VAL A 45 -21.94 6.26 7.98
CA VAL A 45 -20.69 6.98 8.31
C VAL A 45 -19.49 6.04 8.48
N GLY A 46 -19.65 4.94 9.21
CA GLY A 46 -18.61 3.92 9.37
C GLY A 46 -18.25 3.24 8.04
N GLY A 47 -19.24 2.97 7.19
CA GLY A 47 -19.00 2.46 5.84
C GLY A 47 -18.19 3.44 4.98
N LEU A 48 -18.52 4.74 5.04
CA LEU A 48 -17.77 5.80 4.36
C LEU A 48 -16.33 5.90 4.86
N LEU A 49 -16.10 5.78 6.18
CA LEU A 49 -14.76 5.82 6.76
C LEU A 49 -13.91 4.61 6.35
N ILE A 50 -14.48 3.41 6.34
CA ILE A 50 -13.80 2.20 5.85
C ILE A 50 -13.43 2.38 4.37
N PHE A 51 -14.37 2.88 3.55
CA PHE A 51 -14.12 3.15 2.14
C PHE A 51 -13.01 4.17 1.93
N ALA A 52 -13.02 5.28 2.69
CA ALA A 52 -11.96 6.28 2.65
C ALA A 52 -10.59 5.71 3.05
N LEU A 53 -10.55 4.84 4.06
CA LEU A 53 -9.34 4.14 4.49
C LEU A 53 -8.76 3.25 3.39
N VAL A 54 -9.62 2.47 2.72
CA VAL A 54 -9.23 1.63 1.59
C VAL A 54 -8.69 2.49 0.43
N LEU A 55 -9.37 3.58 0.08
CA LEU A 55 -8.93 4.51 -0.96
C LEU A 55 -7.55 5.12 -0.65
N LEU A 56 -7.35 5.61 0.57
CA LEU A 56 -6.08 6.18 1.01
C LEU A 56 -4.95 5.15 0.90
N TYR A 57 -5.22 3.90 1.25
CA TYR A 57 -4.26 2.82 1.17
C TYR A 57 -3.89 2.47 -0.28
N VAL A 58 -4.90 2.34 -1.16
CA VAL A 58 -4.69 2.11 -2.60
C VAL A 58 -3.88 3.26 -3.22
N MET A 59 -4.20 4.50 -2.85
CA MET A 59 -3.45 5.68 -3.32
C MET A 59 -1.99 5.64 -2.85
N GLY A 60 -1.74 5.26 -1.59
CA GLY A 60 -0.38 5.06 -1.07
C GLY A 60 0.41 4.02 -1.88
N TRP A 61 -0.23 2.93 -2.27
CA TRP A 61 0.37 1.91 -3.14
C TRP A 61 0.69 2.41 -4.54
N VAL A 62 -0.22 3.15 -5.18
CA VAL A 62 0.03 3.72 -6.50
C VAL A 62 1.25 4.65 -6.46
N LEU A 63 1.36 5.50 -5.44
CA LEU A 63 2.49 6.41 -5.27
C LEU A 63 3.82 5.66 -5.07
N ILE A 64 3.82 4.58 -4.29
CA ILE A 64 5.01 3.73 -4.11
C ILE A 64 5.39 3.05 -5.43
N GLY A 65 4.41 2.50 -6.17
CA GLY A 65 4.65 1.88 -7.46
C GLY A 65 5.23 2.85 -8.48
N MET A 66 4.71 4.08 -8.53
CA MET A 66 5.27 5.15 -9.37
C MET A 66 6.71 5.48 -8.98
N ARG A 67 7.02 5.54 -7.68
CA ARG A 67 8.39 5.80 -7.20
C ARG A 67 9.36 4.70 -7.60
N VAL A 68 9.03 3.43 -7.34
CA VAL A 68 9.87 2.28 -7.72
C VAL A 68 10.13 2.26 -9.22
N ARG A 69 9.11 2.60 -10.03
CA ARG A 69 9.25 2.65 -11.48
C ARG A 69 10.19 3.76 -11.94
N LEU A 70 10.11 4.95 -11.33
CA LEU A 70 11.03 6.05 -11.60
C LEU A 70 12.47 5.67 -11.21
N ASP A 71 12.68 5.11 -10.02
CA ASP A 71 14.00 4.68 -9.57
C ASP A 71 14.60 3.63 -10.52
N THR A 72 13.78 2.70 -11.03
CA THR A 72 14.20 1.71 -12.03
C THR A 72 14.60 2.36 -13.34
N TYR A 73 13.84 3.33 -13.84
CA TYR A 73 14.17 4.03 -15.08
C TYR A 73 15.46 4.86 -14.94
N VAL A 74 15.68 5.50 -13.80
CA VAL A 74 16.93 6.20 -13.50
C VAL A 74 18.10 5.22 -13.48
N MET A 75 17.97 4.09 -12.78
CA MET A 75 19.01 3.06 -12.72
C MET A 75 19.35 2.50 -14.12
N LEU A 76 18.33 2.22 -14.95
CA LEU A 76 18.54 1.71 -16.31
C LEU A 76 19.20 2.76 -17.21
N LEU A 77 18.84 4.04 -17.04
CA LEU A 77 19.47 5.13 -17.77
C LEU A 77 20.94 5.28 -17.37
N GLU A 78 21.25 5.28 -16.07
CA GLU A 78 22.62 5.33 -15.55
C GLU A 78 23.46 4.17 -16.09
N ALA A 79 22.93 2.94 -16.03
CA ALA A 79 23.61 1.76 -16.56
C ALA A 79 23.83 1.81 -18.09
N SER A 80 22.95 2.47 -18.84
CA SER A 80 23.11 2.65 -20.29
C SER A 80 24.13 3.72 -20.68
N LEU A 81 24.39 4.66 -19.77
CA LEU A 81 25.37 5.75 -19.95
C LEU A 81 26.76 5.37 -19.48
N GLU A 82 26.89 4.31 -18.68
CA GLU A 82 28.17 3.70 -18.32
C GLU A 82 28.75 2.99 -19.55
N GLU A 83 29.67 3.67 -20.26
CA GLU A 83 30.45 3.04 -21.31
C GLU A 83 31.25 1.85 -20.74
N PRO A 84 31.29 0.71 -21.45
CA PRO A 84 32.08 -0.44 -20.99
C PRO A 84 33.55 -0.02 -20.96
N GLN A 85 34.10 0.13 -19.75
CA GLN A 85 35.54 0.34 -19.61
C GLN A 85 36.28 -0.91 -20.12
N PRO A 86 37.32 -0.72 -20.96
CA PRO A 86 38.06 -1.81 -21.59
C PRO A 86 38.86 -2.68 -20.61
#